data_AF-K5WLM6-F1
#
_entry.id   AF-K5WLM6-F1
#
_cell.length_a   1.000
_cell.length_b   1.000
_cell.length_c   1.000
_cell.angle_alpha   90.00
_cell.angle_beta   90.00
_cell.angle_gamma   90.00
#
_symmetry.space_group_name_H-M   'P 1'
#
loop_
_entity.id
_entity.type
_entity.pdbx_description
1 polymer ?
#
loop_
_entity_poly.entity_id
_entity_poly.type
_entity_poly.pdbx_seq_one_letter_code
_entity_poly.pdbx_strand_id
1 'polypeptide(L)'
;MPPKVPATSFLWSLCILAVVLIFIIPPSSLVLIPTAVSAWKTGWLPDGLPLRRFYTGFVPLDFIFMVYGGVSGAAVDGNDEATHLFCLWFLPQLCTVLLFTYWEAGRAKSGLAIWPTFVCILAQFLTAGVTLPAYFVSHIHNISSIPTLLPADALTRVKTILPAIILGYLVPSWFLVFPPKGVSLDTVQKISAAWQPFPLYTAAFWALFRKVDLSAFGPSAGPHQDASRVLIWLSRSYYVCGLIAAWAHLYVFVPSLFATESSHSFANIFIPFWLHPYLPISLPAGSLAAYRPCSRLLFQHDWLIMTIAILTFFARSHLHMRTGFPSMGIESWAFRMLFISIVGGPGAALAWAAVKREEKIASAQNAKNARKLTLQEYVFASDCAHN
;
A
#
# COMPACT_ATOMS: atom_id res chain seq x y z
N MET A 1 24.78 -23.23 1.34
CA MET A 1 24.43 -21.80 1.16
C MET A 1 23.10 -21.73 0.42
N PRO A 2 22.06 -21.08 0.95
CA PRO A 2 20.82 -20.92 0.19
C PRO A 2 21.12 -20.06 -1.06
N PRO A 3 20.57 -20.41 -2.24
CA PRO A 3 20.81 -19.65 -3.46
C PRO A 3 20.41 -18.19 -3.24
N LYS A 4 21.41 -17.32 -3.31
CA LYS A 4 21.20 -15.87 -3.32
C LYS A 4 20.46 -15.52 -4.64
N VAL A 5 19.55 -14.55 -4.58
CA VAL A 5 19.10 -13.70 -5.70
C VAL A 5 17.79 -14.01 -6.50
N PRO A 6 16.92 -15.03 -6.30
CA PRO A 6 15.71 -15.12 -7.14
C PRO A 6 14.69 -13.98 -6.90
N ALA A 7 14.51 -13.52 -5.66
CA ALA A 7 13.47 -12.55 -5.33
C ALA A 7 13.79 -11.11 -5.77
N THR A 8 15.03 -10.66 -5.63
CA THR A 8 15.42 -9.27 -5.97
C THR A 8 15.39 -9.02 -7.47
N SER A 9 15.87 -9.98 -8.27
CA SER A 9 15.79 -9.89 -9.73
C SER A 9 14.34 -9.88 -10.20
N PHE A 10 13.48 -10.73 -9.63
CA PHE A 10 12.05 -10.75 -9.93
C PHE A 10 11.36 -9.42 -9.59
N LEU A 11 11.65 -8.83 -8.42
CA LEU A 11 11.10 -7.52 -8.04
C LEU A 11 11.55 -6.40 -8.98
N TRP A 12 12.80 -6.41 -9.46
CA TRP A 12 13.25 -5.47 -10.50
C TRP A 12 12.51 -5.68 -11.83
N SER A 13 12.32 -6.93 -12.24
CA SER A 13 11.52 -7.24 -13.43
C SER A 13 10.08 -6.75 -13.30
N LEU A 14 9.47 -6.83 -12.11
CA LEU A 14 8.15 -6.25 -11.86
C LEU A 14 8.12 -4.73 -11.99
N CYS A 15 9.16 -4.02 -11.51
CA CYS A 15 9.28 -2.57 -11.68
C CYS A 15 9.35 -2.19 -13.16
N ILE A 16 10.19 -2.88 -13.94
CA ILE A 16 10.30 -2.67 -15.40
C ILE A 16 8.96 -2.99 -16.08
N LEU A 17 8.34 -4.12 -15.72
CA LEU A 17 7.05 -4.52 -16.26
C LEU A 17 5.97 -3.47 -15.96
N ALA A 18 5.93 -2.92 -14.73
CA ALA A 18 5.00 -1.86 -14.37
C ALA A 18 5.20 -0.62 -15.23
N VAL A 19 6.45 -0.18 -15.44
CA VAL A 19 6.72 0.97 -16.31
C VAL A 19 6.25 0.70 -17.74
N VAL A 20 6.50 -0.50 -18.25
CA VAL A 20 6.08 -0.89 -19.60
C VAL A 20 4.55 -0.90 -19.71
N LEU A 21 3.86 -1.63 -18.83
CA LEU A 21 2.40 -1.81 -18.84
C LEU A 21 1.64 -0.52 -18.57
N ILE A 22 2.14 0.34 -17.67
CA ILE A 22 1.44 1.54 -17.22
C ILE A 22 1.74 2.75 -18.10
N PHE A 23 2.96 2.90 -18.63
CA PHE A 23 3.36 4.14 -19.32
C PHE A 23 3.73 3.97 -20.79
N ILE A 24 4.27 2.81 -21.20
CA ILE A 24 4.84 2.65 -22.54
C ILE A 24 3.84 2.05 -23.52
N ILE A 25 3.19 0.94 -23.15
CA ILE A 25 2.28 0.26 -24.08
C ILE A 25 0.87 0.88 -24.05
N PRO A 26 0.09 0.69 -25.13
CA PRO A 26 -1.32 1.04 -25.12
C PRO A 26 -2.08 0.34 -23.98
N PRO A 27 -3.08 1.01 -23.38
CA PRO A 27 -3.67 2.26 -23.85
C PRO A 27 -3.06 3.54 -23.27
N SER A 28 -2.21 3.48 -22.25
CA SER A 28 -1.79 4.69 -21.52
C SER A 28 -1.04 5.69 -22.40
N SER A 29 -0.12 5.20 -23.24
CA SER A 29 0.64 6.03 -24.17
C SER A 29 -0.19 6.61 -25.31
N LEU A 30 -1.29 5.95 -25.69
CA LEU A 30 -2.16 6.37 -26.80
C LEU A 30 -3.42 7.13 -26.36
N VAL A 31 -3.85 6.97 -25.10
CA VAL A 31 -5.11 7.50 -24.59
C VAL A 31 -4.87 8.42 -23.40
N LEU A 32 -4.28 7.93 -22.30
CA LEU A 32 -4.19 8.71 -21.05
C LEU A 32 -3.28 9.92 -21.18
N ILE A 33 -2.06 9.75 -21.71
CA ILE A 33 -1.11 10.87 -21.88
C ILE A 33 -1.68 11.90 -22.88
N PRO A 34 -2.14 11.53 -24.09
CA PRO A 34 -2.78 12.48 -24.99
C PRO A 34 -4.02 13.15 -24.41
N THR A 35 -4.83 12.43 -23.63
CA THR A 35 -6.01 12.99 -22.94
C THR A 35 -5.59 14.06 -21.94
N ALA A 36 -4.60 13.79 -21.09
CA ALA A 36 -4.10 14.77 -20.12
C ALA A 36 -3.55 16.03 -20.81
N VAL A 37 -2.79 15.86 -21.90
CA VAL A 37 -2.25 16.97 -22.70
C VAL A 37 -3.36 17.76 -23.39
N SER A 38 -4.36 17.08 -23.96
CA SER A 38 -5.52 17.71 -24.60
C SER A 38 -6.30 18.53 -23.58
N ALA A 39 -6.65 17.92 -22.44
CA ALA A 39 -7.45 18.54 -21.41
C ALA A 39 -6.73 19.73 -20.74
N TRP A 40 -5.39 19.66 -20.59
CA TRP A 40 -4.58 20.81 -20.16
C TRP A 40 -4.74 22.01 -21.10
N LYS A 41 -4.67 21.76 -22.42
CA LYS A 41 -4.74 22.82 -23.44
C LYS A 41 -6.14 23.40 -23.58
N THR A 42 -7.17 22.54 -23.63
CA THR A 42 -8.55 22.95 -23.91
C THR A 42 -9.30 23.39 -22.65
N GLY A 43 -8.94 22.87 -21.48
CA GLY A 43 -9.73 23.00 -20.26
C GLY A 43 -10.97 22.09 -20.22
N TRP A 44 -11.04 21.08 -21.11
CA TRP A 44 -12.16 20.16 -21.23
C TRP A 44 -11.68 18.72 -21.32
N LEU A 45 -12.37 17.81 -20.62
CA LEU A 45 -12.19 16.38 -20.75
C LEU A 45 -12.81 15.88 -22.08
N PRO A 46 -12.39 14.70 -22.59
CA PRO A 46 -12.91 14.16 -23.85
C PRO A 46 -14.42 13.92 -23.90
N ASP A 47 -15.06 13.78 -22.75
CA ASP A 47 -16.51 13.61 -22.59
C ASP A 47 -17.26 14.95 -22.49
N GLY A 48 -16.58 16.08 -22.70
CA GLY A 48 -17.17 17.41 -22.68
C GLY A 48 -17.33 18.01 -21.28
N LEU A 49 -16.80 17.34 -20.24
CA LEU A 49 -16.83 17.89 -18.88
C LEU A 49 -15.73 18.94 -18.67
N PRO A 50 -16.00 20.04 -17.93
CA PRO A 50 -15.00 21.07 -17.69
C PRO A 50 -13.91 20.58 -16.73
N LEU A 51 -12.67 20.96 -17.00
CA LEU A 51 -11.50 20.64 -16.19
C LEU A 51 -10.99 21.90 -15.45
N ARG A 52 -10.92 21.81 -14.13
CA ARG A 52 -10.33 22.84 -13.29
C ARG A 52 -8.82 22.86 -13.47
N ARG A 53 -8.31 24.00 -13.95
CA ARG A 53 -6.87 24.21 -14.23
C ARG A 53 -6.14 24.98 -13.14
N PHE A 54 -6.85 25.74 -12.32
CA PHE A 54 -6.25 26.63 -11.32
C PHE A 54 -6.71 26.23 -9.92
N TYR A 55 -5.78 25.79 -9.08
CA TYR A 55 -6.06 25.37 -7.70
C TYR A 55 -5.41 26.33 -6.69
N THR A 56 -4.16 26.67 -6.94
CA THR A 56 -3.29 27.45 -6.06
C THR A 56 -2.81 28.75 -6.71
N GLY A 57 -2.85 28.85 -8.04
CA GLY A 57 -2.26 29.95 -8.80
C GLY A 57 -0.77 29.75 -9.12
N PHE A 58 -0.14 28.68 -8.62
CA PHE A 58 1.26 28.35 -8.95
C PHE A 58 1.32 27.27 -10.03
N VAL A 59 1.74 27.65 -11.24
CA VAL A 59 1.61 26.84 -12.47
C VAL A 59 2.11 25.40 -12.32
N PRO A 60 3.30 25.10 -11.75
CA PRO A 60 3.75 23.73 -11.59
C PRO A 60 2.86 22.87 -10.67
N LEU A 61 2.35 23.46 -9.58
CA LEU A 61 1.45 22.76 -8.66
C LEU A 61 0.06 22.58 -9.26
N ASP A 62 -0.42 23.60 -9.96
CA ASP A 62 -1.70 23.55 -10.67
C ASP A 62 -1.70 22.51 -11.79
N PHE A 63 -0.57 22.34 -12.49
CA PHE A 63 -0.40 21.25 -13.45
C PHE A 63 -0.51 19.87 -12.79
N ILE A 64 0.20 19.66 -11.67
CA ILE A 64 0.11 18.41 -10.90
C ILE A 64 -1.34 18.16 -10.45
N PHE A 65 -1.97 19.13 -9.80
CA PHE A 65 -3.35 18.98 -9.32
C PHE A 65 -4.35 18.82 -10.45
N MET A 66 -4.14 19.40 -11.62
CA MET A 66 -5.03 19.19 -12.77
C MET A 66 -4.87 17.77 -13.33
N VAL A 67 -3.64 17.29 -13.53
CA VAL A 67 -3.41 15.93 -14.05
C VAL A 67 -3.97 14.89 -13.07
N TYR A 68 -3.57 14.93 -11.80
CA TYR A 68 -4.01 13.91 -10.85
C TYR A 68 -5.41 14.17 -10.30
N GLY A 69 -5.74 15.42 -9.96
CA GLY A 69 -7.04 15.78 -9.42
C GLY A 69 -8.16 15.70 -10.46
N GLY A 70 -7.88 16.03 -11.72
CA GLY A 70 -8.87 16.02 -12.80
C GLY A 70 -8.90 14.73 -13.60
N VAL A 71 -7.77 14.26 -14.13
CA VAL A 71 -7.73 13.03 -14.96
C VAL A 71 -7.89 11.77 -14.12
N SER A 72 -7.32 11.73 -12.91
CA SER A 72 -7.62 10.65 -11.94
C SER A 72 -8.89 10.93 -11.14
N GLY A 73 -9.37 12.19 -11.08
CA GLY A 73 -10.70 12.52 -10.54
C GLY A 73 -11.83 11.87 -11.32
N ALA A 74 -11.64 11.61 -12.61
CA ALA A 74 -12.57 10.82 -13.43
C ALA A 74 -12.79 9.38 -12.92
N ALA A 75 -11.93 8.90 -12.02
CA ALA A 75 -12.09 7.61 -11.38
C ALA A 75 -13.10 7.63 -10.22
N VAL A 76 -13.46 8.82 -9.72
CA VAL A 76 -14.25 9.01 -8.49
C VAL A 76 -15.35 10.09 -8.64
N ASP A 77 -15.53 10.62 -9.85
CA ASP A 77 -16.55 11.63 -10.16
C ASP A 77 -17.95 11.05 -10.39
N GLY A 78 -18.09 9.72 -10.36
CA GLY A 78 -19.36 9.01 -10.54
C GLY A 78 -19.82 8.84 -11.99
N ASN A 79 -19.07 9.34 -12.97
CA ASN A 79 -19.41 9.18 -14.39
C ASN A 79 -18.94 7.82 -14.98
N ASP A 80 -18.15 7.05 -14.23
CA ASP A 80 -17.81 5.65 -14.53
C ASP A 80 -17.85 4.81 -13.25
N GLU A 81 -19.03 4.24 -12.99
CA GLU A 81 -19.33 3.54 -11.74
C GLU A 81 -18.41 2.35 -11.50
N ALA A 82 -18.02 1.60 -12.54
CA ALA A 82 -17.11 0.47 -12.37
C ALA A 82 -15.72 0.92 -11.89
N THR A 83 -15.26 2.08 -12.35
CA THR A 83 -13.99 2.68 -11.89
C THR A 83 -14.10 3.20 -10.47
N HIS A 84 -15.22 3.85 -10.15
CA HIS A 84 -15.51 4.28 -8.79
C HIS A 84 -15.49 3.08 -7.82
N LEU A 85 -16.26 2.03 -8.11
CA LEU A 85 -16.30 0.81 -7.30
C LEU A 85 -14.91 0.16 -7.16
N PHE A 86 -14.11 0.14 -8.23
CA PHE A 86 -12.73 -0.33 -8.16
C PHE A 86 -11.89 0.52 -7.19
N CYS A 87 -11.96 1.85 -7.26
CA CYS A 87 -11.24 2.75 -6.35
C CYS A 87 -11.70 2.62 -4.90
N LEU A 88 -13.02 2.50 -4.67
CA LEU A 88 -13.61 2.24 -3.35
C LEU A 88 -13.08 0.93 -2.75
N TRP A 89 -12.90 -0.09 -3.59
CA TRP A 89 -12.29 -1.35 -3.19
C TRP A 89 -10.78 -1.25 -2.95
N PHE A 90 -10.06 -0.57 -3.84
CA PHE A 90 -8.59 -0.51 -3.92
C PHE A 90 -7.96 0.32 -2.80
N LEU A 91 -8.47 1.53 -2.53
CA LEU A 91 -7.84 2.46 -1.59
C LEU A 91 -7.70 1.86 -0.18
N PRO A 92 -8.74 1.25 0.42
CA PRO A 92 -8.62 0.62 1.74
C PRO A 92 -7.53 -0.48 1.82
N GLN A 93 -7.18 -1.12 0.71
CA GLN A 93 -6.14 -2.15 0.68
C GLN A 93 -4.73 -1.57 0.96
N LEU A 94 -4.52 -0.28 0.68
CA LEU A 94 -3.23 0.39 0.84
C LEU A 94 -2.88 0.71 2.30
N CYS A 95 -3.84 0.71 3.23
CA CYS A 95 -3.59 1.06 4.63
C CYS A 95 -2.52 0.16 5.28
N THR A 96 -2.57 -1.14 5.01
CA THR A 96 -1.58 -2.10 5.49
C THR A 96 -0.19 -1.79 4.94
N VAL A 97 -0.10 -1.40 3.66
CA VAL A 97 1.16 -1.06 3.00
C VAL A 97 1.76 0.21 3.61
N LEU A 98 0.94 1.24 3.84
CA LEU A 98 1.37 2.46 4.52
C LEU A 98 1.89 2.15 5.92
N LEU A 99 1.15 1.37 6.71
CA LEU A 99 1.54 0.98 8.07
C LEU A 99 2.89 0.23 8.05
N PHE A 100 3.05 -0.72 7.13
CA PHE A 100 4.29 -1.47 6.94
C PHE A 100 5.46 -0.55 6.60
N THR A 101 5.29 0.35 5.63
CA THR A 101 6.35 1.24 5.17
C THR A 101 6.83 2.19 6.26
N TYR A 102 5.91 2.81 7.01
CA TYR A 102 6.25 3.70 8.13
C TYR A 102 6.86 2.95 9.33
N TRP A 103 6.46 1.71 9.56
CA TRP A 103 7.04 0.86 10.60
C TRP A 103 8.49 0.48 10.27
N GLU A 104 8.72 -0.08 9.08
CA GLU A 104 10.04 -0.56 8.66
C GLU A 104 11.05 0.58 8.48
N ALA A 105 10.60 1.81 8.23
CA ALA A 105 11.47 2.98 8.24
C ALA A 105 12.22 3.20 9.55
N GLY A 106 11.67 2.75 10.69
CA GLY A 106 12.38 2.79 11.97
C GLY A 106 13.52 1.76 12.07
N ARG A 107 13.51 0.72 11.23
CA ARG A 107 14.50 -0.38 11.21
C ARG A 107 15.55 -0.20 10.12
N ALA A 108 15.22 0.56 9.08
CA ALA A 108 16.12 0.86 7.98
C ALA A 108 17.30 1.75 8.45
N LYS A 109 18.48 1.50 7.90
CA LYS A 109 19.67 2.36 8.11
C LYS A 109 20.05 3.17 6.88
N SER A 110 19.57 2.77 5.71
CA SER A 110 19.93 3.34 4.41
C SER A 110 18.88 2.99 3.35
N GLY A 111 18.99 3.63 2.18
CA GLY A 111 18.17 3.35 1.01
C GLY A 111 16.80 4.05 1.01
N LEU A 112 15.86 3.54 0.22
CA LEU A 112 14.49 4.07 0.16
C LEU A 112 13.71 3.77 1.43
N ALA A 113 14.06 2.69 2.13
CA ALA A 113 13.33 2.24 3.30
C ALA A 113 13.34 3.24 4.47
N ILE A 114 14.34 4.13 4.58
CA ILE A 114 14.38 5.18 5.61
C ILE A 114 13.44 6.37 5.33
N TRP A 115 12.94 6.51 4.10
CA TRP A 115 12.14 7.66 3.67
C TRP A 115 10.69 7.26 3.31
N PRO A 116 9.86 6.85 4.28
CA PRO A 116 8.53 6.32 4.01
C PRO A 116 7.63 7.33 3.29
N THR A 117 7.69 8.61 3.68
CA THR A 117 6.95 9.68 3.04
C THR A 117 7.38 9.89 1.59
N PHE A 118 8.68 9.88 1.31
CA PHE A 118 9.19 10.00 -0.06
C PHE A 118 8.77 8.82 -0.93
N VAL A 119 8.82 7.59 -0.40
CA VAL A 119 8.31 6.40 -1.09
C VAL A 119 6.82 6.53 -1.41
N CYS A 120 6.02 7.04 -0.48
CA CYS A 120 4.59 7.26 -0.72
C CYS A 120 4.35 8.38 -1.76
N ILE A 121 5.18 9.43 -1.78
CA ILE A 121 5.15 10.47 -2.82
C ILE A 121 5.49 9.88 -4.19
N LEU A 122 6.54 9.05 -4.28
CA LEU A 122 6.88 8.34 -5.51
C LEU A 122 5.75 7.41 -5.96
N ALA A 123 5.14 6.67 -5.03
CA ALA A 123 4.00 5.82 -5.33
C ALA A 123 2.79 6.62 -5.86
N GLN A 124 2.58 7.84 -5.36
CA GLN A 124 1.55 8.73 -5.86
C GLN A 124 1.81 9.22 -7.28
N PHE A 125 3.07 9.58 -7.60
CA PHE A 125 3.44 10.14 -8.90
C PHE A 125 3.75 9.09 -9.97
N LEU A 126 4.27 7.93 -9.59
CA LEU A 126 4.73 6.88 -10.52
C LEU A 126 3.86 5.64 -10.48
N THR A 127 2.86 5.57 -9.59
CA THR A 127 2.11 4.37 -9.19
C THR A 127 2.83 3.47 -8.17
N ALA A 128 2.05 2.74 -7.37
CA ALA A 128 2.55 1.87 -6.32
C ALA A 128 3.21 0.60 -6.88
N GLY A 129 2.75 0.09 -8.01
CA GLY A 129 3.24 -1.07 -8.74
C GLY A 129 4.62 -0.83 -9.35
N VAL A 130 4.98 0.42 -9.66
CA VAL A 130 6.37 0.78 -10.02
C VAL A 130 7.22 0.95 -8.76
N THR A 131 6.71 1.68 -7.77
CA THR A 131 7.51 2.14 -6.63
C THR A 131 7.78 1.05 -5.59
N LEU A 132 6.78 0.23 -5.26
CA LEU A 132 6.88 -0.76 -4.18
C LEU A 132 7.83 -1.93 -4.47
N PRO A 133 7.93 -2.47 -5.70
CA PRO A 133 8.97 -3.46 -5.99
C PRO A 133 10.38 -2.92 -5.72
N ALA A 134 10.67 -1.68 -6.14
CA ALA A 134 11.95 -1.02 -5.86
C ALA A 134 12.16 -0.77 -4.35
N TYR A 135 11.11 -0.36 -3.64
CA TYR A 135 11.12 -0.27 -2.18
C TYR A 135 11.47 -1.61 -1.53
N PHE A 136 10.87 -2.73 -1.96
CA PHE A 136 11.14 -4.05 -1.39
C PHE A 136 12.54 -4.57 -1.71
N VAL A 137 13.10 -4.24 -2.88
CA VAL A 137 14.52 -4.48 -3.15
C VAL A 137 15.39 -3.71 -2.16
N SER A 138 15.11 -2.42 -1.98
CA SER A 138 15.82 -1.59 -1.00
C SER A 138 15.68 -2.16 0.41
N HIS A 139 14.50 -2.62 0.80
CA HIS A 139 14.24 -3.28 2.07
C HIS A 139 15.11 -4.53 2.25
N ILE A 140 15.09 -5.46 1.28
CA ILE A 140 15.85 -6.72 1.33
C ILE A 140 17.35 -6.47 1.49
N HIS A 141 17.90 -5.41 0.88
CA HIS A 141 19.32 -5.08 0.97
C HIS A 141 19.70 -4.36 2.27
N ASN A 142 18.81 -3.54 2.82
CA ASN A 142 19.14 -2.62 3.92
C ASN A 142 18.60 -3.07 5.29
N ILE A 143 17.69 -4.04 5.34
CA ILE A 143 17.09 -4.54 6.58
C ILE A 143 17.31 -6.06 6.68
N SER A 144 17.88 -6.50 7.80
CA SER A 144 18.01 -7.93 8.10
C SER A 144 16.66 -8.63 8.07
N SER A 145 16.61 -9.85 7.54
CA SER A 145 15.39 -10.68 7.58
C SER A 145 14.89 -10.94 9.01
N ILE A 146 15.80 -10.90 9.99
CA ILE A 146 15.50 -10.91 11.44
C ILE A 146 16.22 -9.71 12.05
N PRO A 147 15.57 -8.54 12.14
CA PRO A 147 16.14 -7.37 12.82
C PRO A 147 16.42 -7.72 14.28
N THR A 148 17.57 -7.29 14.83
CA THR A 148 17.97 -7.66 16.20
C THR A 148 17.54 -6.67 17.27
N LEU A 149 17.16 -5.46 16.87
CA LEU A 149 16.80 -4.37 17.78
C LEU A 149 15.53 -3.69 17.28
N LEU A 150 14.66 -3.32 18.21
CA LEU A 150 13.55 -2.42 17.94
C LEU A 150 14.09 -1.00 17.73
N PRO A 151 13.42 -0.18 16.92
CA PRO A 151 13.72 1.25 16.83
C PRO A 151 13.68 1.90 18.22
N ALA A 152 14.50 2.92 18.46
CA ALA A 152 14.51 3.63 19.75
C ALA A 152 13.15 4.25 20.11
N ASP A 153 12.35 4.60 19.10
CA ASP A 153 11.01 5.17 19.23
C ASP A 153 9.89 4.14 19.01
N ALA A 154 10.17 2.84 19.11
CA ALA A 154 9.26 1.77 18.67
C ALA A 154 7.84 1.87 19.25
N LEU A 155 7.70 2.06 20.56
CA LEU A 155 6.39 2.08 21.21
C LEU A 155 5.56 3.30 20.78
N THR A 156 6.15 4.50 20.85
CA THR A 156 5.54 5.73 20.37
C THR A 156 5.20 5.62 18.88
N ARG A 157 6.08 5.04 18.07
CA ARG A 157 5.87 4.82 16.64
C ARG A 157 4.63 3.96 16.38
N VAL A 158 4.52 2.76 16.98
CA VAL A 158 3.38 1.86 16.70
C VAL A 158 2.04 2.42 17.16
N LYS A 159 2.03 3.23 18.24
CA LYS A 159 0.82 3.90 18.74
C LYS A 159 0.33 5.01 17.80
N THR A 160 1.25 5.65 17.08
CA THR A 160 0.97 6.91 16.36
C THR A 160 0.81 6.74 14.85
N ILE A 161 1.37 5.68 14.24
CA ILE A 161 1.27 5.47 12.78
C ILE A 161 -0.18 5.25 12.34
N LEU A 162 -0.94 4.36 12.99
CA LEU A 162 -2.31 4.05 12.55
C LEU A 162 -3.23 5.29 12.61
N PRO A 163 -3.29 6.05 13.71
CA PRO A 163 -4.06 7.31 13.73
C PRO A 163 -3.62 8.29 12.62
N ALA A 164 -2.33 8.37 12.34
CA ALA A 164 -1.82 9.23 11.27
C ALA A 164 -2.24 8.76 9.88
N ILE A 165 -2.30 7.44 9.62
CA ILE A 165 -2.84 6.87 8.38
C ILE A 165 -4.34 7.13 8.28
N ILE A 166 -5.08 7.01 9.40
CA ILE A 166 -6.52 7.28 9.41
C ILE A 166 -6.78 8.73 8.98
N LEU A 167 -6.15 9.71 9.63
CA LEU A 167 -6.40 11.12 9.32
C LEU A 167 -5.71 11.60 8.04
N GLY A 168 -4.51 11.10 7.77
CA GLY A 168 -3.69 11.54 6.64
C GLY A 168 -4.07 10.89 5.32
N TYR A 169 -4.68 9.70 5.34
CA TYR A 169 -4.98 8.92 4.14
C TYR A 169 -6.44 8.47 4.06
N LEU A 170 -6.97 7.77 5.07
CA LEU A 170 -8.32 7.20 5.00
C LEU A 170 -9.41 8.26 4.98
N VAL A 171 -9.33 9.28 5.83
CA VAL A 171 -10.31 10.37 5.88
C VAL A 171 -10.35 11.13 4.55
N PRO A 172 -9.22 11.60 3.98
CA PRO A 172 -9.21 12.17 2.63
C PRO A 172 -9.77 11.21 1.57
N SER A 173 -9.40 9.92 1.64
CA SER A 173 -9.89 8.92 0.69
C SER A 173 -11.40 8.73 0.80
N TRP A 174 -11.97 8.79 1.99
CA TRP A 174 -13.41 8.72 2.21
C TRP A 174 -14.14 9.87 1.51
N PHE A 175 -13.65 11.11 1.65
CA PHE A 175 -14.23 12.25 0.93
C PHE A 175 -14.07 12.13 -0.58
N LEU A 176 -12.99 11.50 -1.04
CA LEU A 176 -12.73 11.26 -2.46
C LEU A 176 -13.78 10.33 -3.08
N VAL A 177 -14.08 9.20 -2.42
CA VAL A 177 -15.03 8.20 -2.94
C VAL A 177 -16.49 8.51 -2.55
N PHE A 178 -16.71 9.22 -1.45
CA PHE A 178 -18.05 9.64 -1.02
C PHE A 178 -18.12 11.17 -0.95
N PRO A 179 -18.05 11.87 -2.09
CA PRO A 179 -18.26 13.29 -2.10
C PRO A 179 -19.68 13.61 -1.58
N PRO A 180 -19.90 14.73 -0.89
CA PRO A 180 -21.22 15.08 -0.40
C PRO A 180 -22.25 15.10 -1.55
N LYS A 181 -23.47 14.62 -1.30
CA LYS A 181 -24.51 14.55 -2.34
C LYS A 181 -24.81 15.94 -2.90
N GLY A 182 -24.94 16.04 -4.22
CA GLY A 182 -25.31 17.28 -4.91
C GLY A 182 -24.19 18.32 -5.07
N VAL A 183 -22.94 17.96 -4.78
CA VAL A 183 -21.80 18.87 -5.05
C VAL A 183 -21.51 18.99 -6.54
N SER A 184 -21.02 20.15 -6.96
CA SER A 184 -20.62 20.39 -8.35
C SER A 184 -19.37 19.59 -8.73
N LEU A 185 -19.19 19.34 -10.04
CA LEU A 185 -17.97 18.73 -10.58
C LEU A 185 -16.68 19.49 -10.17
N ASP A 186 -16.75 20.83 -10.12
CA ASP A 186 -15.64 21.67 -9.62
C ASP A 186 -15.25 21.32 -8.18
N THR A 187 -16.26 21.03 -7.33
CA THR A 187 -16.04 20.63 -5.94
C THR A 187 -15.41 19.23 -5.86
N VAL A 188 -15.87 18.29 -6.68
CA VAL A 188 -15.25 16.95 -6.77
C VAL A 188 -13.78 17.04 -7.16
N GLN A 189 -13.45 17.87 -8.17
CA GLN A 189 -12.06 18.06 -8.58
C GLN A 189 -11.20 18.72 -7.49
N LYS A 190 -11.75 19.64 -6.70
CA LYS A 190 -11.07 20.21 -5.51
C LYS A 190 -10.80 19.15 -4.45
N ILE A 191 -11.78 18.29 -4.15
CA ILE A 191 -11.60 17.17 -3.20
C ILE A 191 -10.50 16.24 -3.71
N SER A 192 -10.52 15.90 -5.00
CA SER A 192 -9.51 15.06 -5.64
C SER A 192 -8.11 15.67 -5.61
N ALA A 193 -7.98 16.96 -5.87
CA ALA A 193 -6.71 17.69 -5.75
C ALA A 193 -6.21 17.74 -4.30
N ALA A 194 -7.12 17.99 -3.34
CA ALA A 194 -6.81 18.00 -1.91
C ALA A 194 -6.38 16.62 -1.39
N TRP A 195 -6.81 15.53 -2.02
CA TRP A 195 -6.37 14.18 -1.68
C TRP A 195 -4.92 13.89 -2.12
N GLN A 196 -4.44 14.47 -3.22
CA GLN A 196 -3.11 14.15 -3.80
C GLN A 196 -1.93 14.22 -2.81
N PRO A 197 -1.80 15.24 -1.96
CA PRO A 197 -0.70 15.34 -1.00
C PRO A 197 -0.91 14.51 0.29
N PHE A 198 -1.77 13.47 0.29
CA PHE A 198 -1.98 12.59 1.45
C PHE A 198 -0.69 12.06 2.12
N PRO A 199 0.43 11.78 1.39
CA PRO A 199 1.66 11.33 2.05
C PRO A 199 2.21 12.37 3.02
N LEU A 200 2.06 13.66 2.69
CA LEU A 200 2.48 14.78 3.52
C LEU A 200 1.57 14.94 4.74
N TYR A 201 0.25 14.77 4.57
CA TYR A 201 -0.70 14.78 5.70
C TYR A 201 -0.39 13.66 6.69
N THR A 202 -0.16 12.45 6.17
CA THR A 202 0.20 11.29 7.00
C THR A 202 1.48 11.54 7.78
N ALA A 203 2.51 12.11 7.12
CA ALA A 203 3.76 12.47 7.78
C ALA A 203 3.57 13.56 8.85
N ALA A 204 2.77 14.58 8.56
CA ALA A 204 2.48 15.68 9.47
C ALA A 204 1.71 15.21 10.71
N PHE A 205 0.63 14.44 10.53
CA PHE A 205 -0.13 13.86 11.64
C PHE A 205 0.72 12.89 12.46
N TRP A 206 1.55 12.08 11.81
CA TRP A 206 2.46 11.19 12.52
C TRP A 206 3.46 11.98 13.38
N ALA A 207 4.08 13.03 12.84
CA ALA A 207 4.97 13.91 13.60
C ALA A 207 4.25 14.60 14.76
N LEU A 208 3.01 15.07 14.54
CA LEU A 208 2.18 15.68 15.57
C LEU A 208 1.87 14.69 16.71
N PHE A 209 1.36 13.50 16.38
CA PHE A 209 0.99 12.50 17.38
C PHE A 209 2.20 11.98 18.16
N ARG A 210 3.36 11.85 17.51
CA ARG A 210 4.60 11.52 18.21
C ARG A 210 4.99 12.59 19.23
N LYS A 211 4.89 13.87 18.88
CA LYS A 211 5.16 14.97 19.82
C LYS A 211 4.21 14.92 21.01
N VAL A 212 2.92 14.71 20.77
CA VAL A 212 1.90 14.62 21.82
C VAL A 212 2.14 13.42 22.74
N ASP A 213 2.39 12.22 22.20
CA ASP A 213 2.67 11.02 22.99
C ASP A 213 3.91 11.20 23.88
N LEU A 214 4.99 11.75 23.34
CA LEU A 214 6.22 12.05 24.09
C LEU A 214 5.99 13.09 25.20
N SER A 215 5.17 14.13 24.94
CA SER A 215 4.86 15.13 25.95
C SER A 215 3.96 14.60 27.08
N ALA A 216 3.04 13.68 26.77
CA ALA A 216 2.06 13.18 27.73
C ALA A 216 2.59 12.03 28.59
N PHE A 217 3.43 11.16 28.01
CA PHE A 217 3.87 9.92 28.65
C PHE A 217 5.39 9.82 28.86
N GLY A 218 6.15 10.81 28.40
CA GLY A 218 7.61 10.81 28.46
C GLY A 218 8.25 9.79 27.52
N PRO A 219 9.60 9.72 27.49
CA PRO A 219 10.33 8.71 26.74
C PRO A 219 10.06 7.30 27.29
N SER A 220 9.93 6.32 26.39
CA SER A 220 9.70 4.91 26.74
C SER A 220 10.79 4.31 27.62
N ALA A 221 10.39 3.42 28.53
CA ALA A 221 11.23 2.81 29.55
C ALA A 221 12.08 1.65 28.97
N GLY A 222 13.02 1.99 28.09
CA GLY A 222 14.07 1.10 27.60
C GLY A 222 13.61 -0.04 26.66
N PRO A 223 14.55 -0.68 25.92
CA PRO A 223 14.22 -1.55 24.78
C PRO A 223 13.56 -2.89 25.14
N HIS A 224 13.81 -3.41 26.35
CA HIS A 224 13.40 -4.76 26.75
C HIS A 224 12.01 -4.83 27.36
N GLN A 225 11.57 -3.81 28.10
CA GLN A 225 10.24 -3.81 28.73
C GLN A 225 9.11 -3.54 27.71
N ASP A 226 9.43 -2.93 26.57
CA ASP A 226 8.43 -2.50 25.59
C ASP A 226 8.22 -3.45 24.41
N ALA A 227 9.04 -4.50 24.24
CA ALA A 227 8.95 -5.36 23.06
C ALA A 227 7.60 -6.09 22.90
N SER A 228 7.05 -6.62 23.99
CA SER A 228 5.73 -7.28 23.98
C SER A 228 4.61 -6.27 23.69
N ARG A 229 4.67 -5.09 24.30
CA ARG A 229 3.71 -3.99 24.08
C ARG A 229 3.75 -3.51 22.63
N VAL A 230 4.95 -3.35 22.07
CA VAL A 230 5.15 -2.98 20.66
C VAL A 230 4.49 -4.00 19.74
N LEU A 231 4.72 -5.30 19.96
CA LEU A 231 4.10 -6.36 19.15
C LEU A 231 2.57 -6.35 19.23
N ILE A 232 2.01 -6.15 20.44
CA ILE A 232 0.55 -6.08 20.63
C ILE A 232 -0.03 -4.90 19.86
N TRP A 233 0.53 -3.70 20.03
CA TRP A 233 0.04 -2.50 19.34
C TRP A 233 0.19 -2.60 17.83
N LEU A 234 1.33 -3.07 17.35
CA LEU A 234 1.56 -3.26 15.92
C LEU A 234 0.60 -4.28 15.31
N SER A 235 0.39 -5.41 16.00
CA SER A 235 -0.54 -6.45 15.54
C SER A 235 -1.96 -5.93 15.48
N ARG A 236 -2.42 -5.20 16.51
CA ARG A 236 -3.73 -4.53 16.52
C ARG A 236 -3.85 -3.57 15.34
N SER A 237 -2.82 -2.76 15.08
CA SER A 237 -2.84 -1.83 13.96
C SER A 237 -2.98 -2.54 12.61
N TYR A 238 -2.24 -3.63 12.40
CA TYR A 238 -2.41 -4.46 11.21
C TYR A 238 -3.80 -5.09 11.12
N TYR A 239 -4.34 -5.63 12.21
CA TYR A 239 -5.69 -6.19 12.20
C TYR A 239 -6.75 -5.14 11.87
N VAL A 240 -6.63 -3.91 12.39
CA VAL A 240 -7.53 -2.81 12.02
C VAL A 240 -7.42 -2.49 10.53
N CYS A 241 -6.20 -2.34 9.98
CA CYS A 241 -6.03 -2.14 8.54
C CYS A 241 -6.61 -3.32 7.72
N GLY A 242 -6.42 -4.55 8.17
CA GLY A 242 -6.96 -5.74 7.53
C GLY A 242 -8.48 -5.81 7.57
N LEU A 243 -9.11 -5.39 8.67
CA LEU A 243 -10.57 -5.31 8.79
C LEU A 243 -11.16 -4.25 7.87
N ILE A 244 -10.51 -3.08 7.77
CA ILE A 244 -10.90 -2.01 6.85
C ILE A 244 -10.82 -2.49 5.39
N ALA A 245 -9.71 -3.15 5.03
CA ALA A 245 -9.53 -3.75 3.71
C ALA A 245 -10.57 -4.86 3.41
N ALA A 246 -10.87 -5.71 4.39
CA ALA A 246 -11.86 -6.77 4.27
C ALA A 246 -13.28 -6.22 4.14
N TRP A 247 -13.62 -5.17 4.87
CA TRP A 247 -14.93 -4.53 4.73
C TRP A 247 -15.10 -3.96 3.31
N ALA A 248 -14.12 -3.21 2.81
CA ALA A 248 -14.17 -2.70 1.44
C ALA A 248 -14.23 -3.82 0.39
N HIS A 249 -13.50 -4.92 0.62
CA HIS A 249 -13.57 -6.11 -0.21
C HIS A 249 -14.97 -6.71 -0.22
N LEU A 250 -15.54 -7.02 0.93
CA LEU A 250 -16.88 -7.60 1.01
C LEU A 250 -17.96 -6.67 0.46
N TYR A 251 -17.80 -5.35 0.64
CA TYR A 251 -18.75 -4.35 0.15
C TYR A 251 -18.81 -4.25 -1.38
N VAL A 252 -17.67 -4.38 -2.07
CA VAL A 252 -17.62 -4.26 -3.54
C VAL A 252 -17.58 -5.62 -4.23
N PHE A 253 -16.68 -6.50 -3.81
CA PHE A 253 -16.42 -7.77 -4.48
C PHE A 253 -17.63 -8.70 -4.43
N VAL A 254 -18.24 -8.92 -3.26
CA VAL A 254 -19.34 -9.88 -3.13
C VAL A 254 -20.56 -9.46 -3.94
N PRO A 255 -21.09 -8.22 -3.83
CA PRO A 255 -22.20 -7.79 -4.69
C PRO A 255 -21.88 -7.86 -6.18
N SER A 256 -20.63 -7.56 -6.58
CA SER A 256 -20.25 -7.59 -8.00
C SER A 256 -20.36 -8.97 -8.65
N LEU A 257 -20.22 -10.05 -7.87
CA LEU A 257 -20.36 -11.43 -8.37
C LEU A 257 -21.80 -11.77 -8.75
N PHE A 258 -22.77 -11.07 -8.17
CA PHE A 258 -24.20 -11.32 -8.36
C PHE A 258 -24.92 -10.17 -9.07
N ALA A 259 -24.20 -9.12 -9.44
CA ALA A 259 -24.76 -7.94 -10.08
C ALA A 259 -25.25 -8.26 -11.50
N THR A 260 -26.50 -7.87 -11.79
CA THR A 260 -27.09 -7.97 -13.14
C THR A 260 -26.76 -6.76 -14.01
N GLU A 261 -26.47 -5.61 -13.39
CA GLU A 261 -26.09 -4.39 -14.10
C GLU A 261 -24.61 -4.45 -14.52
N SER A 262 -24.32 -4.14 -15.78
CA SER A 262 -22.97 -4.24 -16.34
C SER A 262 -21.96 -3.34 -15.63
N SER A 263 -22.39 -2.16 -15.18
CA SER A 263 -21.60 -1.18 -14.40
C SER A 263 -21.13 -1.72 -13.05
N HIS A 264 -21.89 -2.64 -12.44
CA HIS A 264 -21.60 -3.23 -11.13
C HIS A 264 -21.02 -4.65 -11.22
N SER A 265 -20.97 -5.23 -12.43
CA SER A 265 -20.52 -6.61 -12.63
C SER A 265 -19.04 -6.81 -12.29
N PHE A 266 -18.71 -7.97 -11.72
CA PHE A 266 -17.35 -8.37 -11.39
C PHE A 266 -16.39 -8.21 -12.59
N ALA A 267 -16.83 -8.65 -13.77
CA ALA A 267 -16.07 -8.56 -15.00
C ALA A 267 -15.69 -7.11 -15.35
N ASN A 268 -16.64 -6.18 -15.21
CA ASN A 268 -16.38 -4.79 -15.58
C ASN A 268 -15.47 -4.07 -14.58
N ILE A 269 -15.61 -4.38 -13.28
CA ILE A 269 -14.84 -3.76 -12.20
C ILE A 269 -13.41 -4.31 -12.14
N PHE A 270 -13.24 -5.64 -12.16
CA PHE A 270 -11.97 -6.29 -11.81
C PHE A 270 -11.20 -6.89 -12.98
N ILE A 271 -11.86 -7.22 -14.10
CA ILE A 271 -11.19 -7.82 -15.25
C ILE A 271 -10.66 -6.72 -16.18
N PRO A 272 -9.36 -6.73 -16.53
CA PRO A 272 -8.78 -5.80 -17.50
C PRO A 272 -9.57 -5.72 -18.82
N PHE A 273 -9.82 -4.51 -19.31
CA PHE A 273 -10.68 -4.33 -20.49
C PHE A 273 -10.15 -5.00 -21.76
N TRP A 274 -8.84 -5.20 -21.90
CA TRP A 274 -8.29 -5.88 -23.07
C TRP A 274 -8.61 -7.39 -23.09
N LEU A 275 -9.06 -7.94 -21.95
CA LEU A 275 -9.65 -9.28 -21.87
C LEU A 275 -11.16 -9.27 -22.18
N HIS A 276 -11.79 -8.09 -22.26
CA HIS A 276 -13.21 -7.97 -22.54
C HIS A 276 -13.63 -8.39 -23.94
N PRO A 277 -12.83 -8.38 -25.02
CA PRO A 277 -13.25 -8.98 -26.30
C PRO A 277 -13.54 -10.49 -26.22
N TYR A 278 -13.00 -11.17 -25.20
CA TYR A 278 -13.35 -12.56 -24.87
C TYR A 278 -14.60 -12.65 -23.97
N LEU A 279 -15.23 -11.51 -23.69
CA LEU A 279 -16.45 -11.31 -22.89
C LEU A 279 -17.45 -10.49 -23.74
N PRO A 280 -18.76 -10.54 -23.46
CA PRO A 280 -19.74 -9.79 -24.24
C PRO A 280 -19.84 -8.31 -23.80
N ILE A 281 -18.74 -7.53 -23.89
CA ILE A 281 -18.70 -6.12 -23.44
C ILE A 281 -18.22 -5.20 -24.58
N SER A 282 -19.06 -4.22 -24.97
CA SER A 282 -18.78 -3.26 -26.06
C SER A 282 -18.06 -2.00 -25.55
N LEU A 283 -16.98 -1.59 -26.22
CA LEU A 283 -16.24 -0.35 -25.90
C LEU A 283 -16.81 0.87 -26.65
N PRO A 284 -16.73 2.09 -26.08
CA PRO A 284 -17.10 3.32 -26.79
C PRO A 284 -16.20 3.54 -28.01
N ALA A 285 -16.80 3.93 -29.15
CA ALA A 285 -16.06 4.27 -30.35
C ALA A 285 -15.33 5.63 -30.18
N GLY A 286 -14.00 5.64 -30.37
CA GLY A 286 -13.16 6.84 -30.32
C GLY A 286 -12.03 6.76 -29.29
N SER A 287 -10.78 7.01 -29.70
CA SER A 287 -9.59 6.80 -28.86
C SER A 287 -9.57 7.63 -27.58
N LEU A 288 -10.09 8.86 -27.60
CA LEU A 288 -10.14 9.74 -26.43
C LEU A 288 -11.38 9.48 -25.55
N ALA A 289 -12.49 8.98 -26.11
CA ALA A 289 -13.67 8.62 -25.33
C ALA A 289 -13.43 7.42 -24.39
N ALA A 290 -12.40 6.62 -24.67
CA ALA A 290 -11.98 5.49 -23.85
C ALA A 290 -11.10 5.87 -22.64
N TYR A 291 -10.87 7.15 -22.33
CA TYR A 291 -9.92 7.52 -21.27
C TYR A 291 -10.33 7.02 -19.87
N ARG A 292 -11.62 6.95 -19.56
CA ARG A 292 -12.16 6.42 -18.28
C ARG A 292 -11.83 4.93 -18.07
N PRO A 293 -12.19 4.01 -19.00
CA PRO A 293 -11.80 2.61 -18.86
C PRO A 293 -10.28 2.41 -18.94
N CYS A 294 -9.54 3.27 -19.66
CA CYS A 294 -8.07 3.24 -19.65
C CYS A 294 -7.49 3.63 -18.29
N SER A 295 -8.10 4.58 -17.57
CA SER A 295 -7.72 4.96 -16.22
C SER A 295 -7.96 3.80 -15.24
N ARG A 296 -9.10 3.11 -15.35
CA ARG A 296 -9.35 1.86 -14.61
C ARG A 296 -8.26 0.82 -14.85
N LEU A 297 -7.87 0.60 -16.11
CA LEU A 297 -6.83 -0.35 -16.45
C LEU A 297 -5.48 0.00 -15.83
N LEU A 298 -5.14 1.29 -15.75
CA LEU A 298 -3.95 1.76 -15.05
C LEU A 298 -4.00 1.32 -13.58
N PHE A 299 -5.10 1.58 -12.87
CA PHE A 299 -5.25 1.18 -11.47
C PHE A 299 -5.26 -0.34 -11.27
N GLN A 300 -5.84 -1.10 -12.20
CA GLN A 300 -5.83 -2.56 -12.16
C GLN A 300 -4.40 -3.11 -12.29
N HIS A 301 -3.60 -2.61 -13.23
CA HIS A 301 -2.19 -3.01 -13.36
C HIS A 301 -1.36 -2.58 -12.16
N ASP A 302 -1.54 -1.33 -11.71
CA ASP A 302 -0.88 -0.78 -10.52
C ASP A 302 -1.12 -1.70 -9.31
N TRP A 303 -2.38 -2.01 -9.03
CA TRP A 303 -2.78 -2.90 -7.95
C TRP A 303 -2.21 -4.31 -8.09
N LEU A 304 -2.29 -4.91 -9.28
CA LEU A 304 -1.86 -6.29 -9.51
C LEU A 304 -0.36 -6.43 -9.28
N ILE A 305 0.45 -5.54 -9.88
CA ILE A 305 1.91 -5.61 -9.78
C ILE A 305 2.36 -5.31 -8.35
N MET A 306 1.76 -4.31 -7.71
CA MET A 306 1.98 -4.05 -6.29
C MET A 306 1.70 -5.31 -5.46
N THR A 307 0.54 -5.95 -5.66
CA THR A 307 0.15 -7.14 -4.89
C THR A 307 1.15 -8.28 -5.09
N ILE A 308 1.54 -8.57 -6.33
CA ILE A 308 2.55 -9.60 -6.63
C ILE A 308 3.88 -9.27 -5.93
N ALA A 309 4.35 -8.02 -6.00
CA ALA A 309 5.59 -7.61 -5.38
C ALA A 309 5.57 -7.80 -3.85
N ILE A 310 4.47 -7.40 -3.21
CA ILE A 310 4.29 -7.57 -1.76
C ILE A 310 4.23 -9.07 -1.40
N LEU A 311 3.48 -9.87 -2.16
CA LEU A 311 3.40 -11.33 -1.95
C LEU A 311 4.77 -12.00 -2.08
N THR A 312 5.54 -11.65 -3.10
CA THR A 312 6.92 -12.14 -3.26
C THR A 312 7.78 -11.75 -2.06
N PHE A 313 7.68 -10.51 -1.60
CA PHE A 313 8.42 -10.06 -0.43
C PHE A 313 8.08 -10.88 0.83
N PHE A 314 6.80 -11.05 1.15
CA PHE A 314 6.39 -11.82 2.32
C PHE A 314 6.67 -13.32 2.19
N ALA A 315 6.51 -13.91 1.00
CA ALA A 315 6.89 -15.30 0.75
C ALA A 315 8.38 -15.51 1.01
N ARG A 316 9.23 -14.61 0.49
CA ARG A 316 10.67 -14.62 0.73
C ARG A 316 10.99 -14.47 2.21
N SER A 317 10.34 -13.54 2.91
CA SER A 317 10.51 -13.33 4.34
C SER A 317 10.14 -14.59 5.14
N HIS A 318 9.00 -15.21 4.82
CA HIS A 318 8.53 -16.46 5.44
C HIS A 318 9.54 -17.60 5.29
N LEU A 319 10.09 -17.79 4.08
CA LEU A 319 11.10 -18.81 3.80
C LEU A 319 12.39 -18.58 4.59
N HIS A 320 12.86 -17.34 4.70
CA HIS A 320 14.09 -17.03 5.45
C HIS A 320 13.93 -17.19 6.96
N MET A 321 12.72 -17.04 7.49
CA MET A 321 12.44 -17.25 8.92
C MET A 321 12.20 -18.72 9.28
N ARG A 322 12.21 -19.65 8.31
CA ARG A 322 12.05 -21.10 8.56
C ARG A 322 13.29 -21.76 9.14
N THR A 323 14.47 -21.14 8.98
CA THR A 323 15.73 -21.70 9.51
C THR A 323 15.79 -21.55 11.03
N GLY A 324 15.27 -22.54 11.76
CA GLY A 324 15.42 -22.66 13.22
C GLY A 324 14.12 -22.78 14.04
N PHE A 325 12.93 -22.72 13.41
CA PHE A 325 11.65 -22.89 14.12
C PHE A 325 10.68 -23.77 13.32
N PRO A 326 9.82 -24.55 14.00
CA PRO A 326 8.70 -25.22 13.33
C PRO A 326 7.85 -24.16 12.64
N SER A 327 7.76 -24.23 11.31
CA SER A 327 6.98 -23.26 10.55
C SER A 327 6.17 -23.96 9.46
N MET A 328 5.01 -23.40 9.21
CA MET A 328 4.13 -23.76 8.11
C MET A 328 4.91 -23.85 6.78
N GLY A 329 4.71 -24.93 6.03
CA GLY A 329 5.26 -25.09 4.68
C GLY A 329 4.86 -23.94 3.75
N ILE A 330 5.65 -23.69 2.70
CA ILE A 330 5.37 -22.59 1.76
C ILE A 330 4.03 -22.78 1.04
N GLU A 331 3.67 -24.03 0.75
CA GLU A 331 2.39 -24.40 0.14
C GLU A 331 1.22 -24.04 1.05
N SER A 332 1.26 -24.46 2.32
CA SER A 332 0.23 -24.11 3.30
C SER A 332 0.16 -22.60 3.57
N TRP A 333 1.30 -21.89 3.52
CA TRP A 333 1.34 -20.44 3.65
C TRP A 333 0.69 -19.76 2.43
N ALA A 334 1.04 -20.21 1.22
CA ALA A 334 0.47 -19.70 -0.03
C ALA A 334 -1.04 -19.96 -0.11
N PHE A 335 -1.49 -21.16 0.28
CA PHE A 335 -2.90 -21.49 0.38
C PHE A 335 -3.65 -20.57 1.34
N ARG A 336 -3.08 -20.29 2.53
CA ARG A 336 -3.69 -19.34 3.47
C ARG A 336 -3.73 -17.92 2.94
N MET A 337 -2.67 -17.45 2.30
CA MET A 337 -2.65 -16.13 1.66
C MET A 337 -3.74 -16.03 0.59
N LEU A 338 -3.88 -17.06 -0.25
CA LEU A 338 -4.92 -17.12 -1.27
C LEU A 338 -6.31 -17.12 -0.64
N PHE A 339 -6.55 -17.99 0.35
CA PHE A 339 -7.83 -18.09 1.05
C PHE A 339 -8.23 -16.76 1.70
N ILE A 340 -7.32 -16.11 2.45
CA ILE A 340 -7.58 -14.82 3.08
C ILE A 340 -7.79 -13.74 2.00
N SER A 341 -7.06 -13.78 0.88
CA SER A 341 -7.23 -12.83 -0.21
C SER A 341 -8.61 -12.95 -0.88
N ILE A 342 -9.15 -14.17 -1.00
CA ILE A 342 -10.48 -14.41 -1.58
C ILE A 342 -11.58 -14.00 -0.60
N VAL A 343 -11.41 -14.25 0.70
CA VAL A 343 -12.45 -14.01 1.71
C VAL A 343 -12.46 -12.55 2.20
N GLY A 344 -11.27 -11.99 2.44
CA GLY A 344 -11.09 -10.67 3.04
C GLY A 344 -10.32 -9.70 2.16
N GLY A 345 -10.01 -10.05 0.92
CA GLY A 345 -9.26 -9.19 0.02
C GLY A 345 -7.75 -9.22 0.26
N PRO A 346 -6.98 -8.71 -0.71
CA PRO A 346 -5.51 -8.73 -0.68
C PRO A 346 -4.95 -7.99 0.54
N GLY A 347 -5.48 -6.81 0.89
CA GLY A 347 -5.00 -6.00 2.01
C GLY A 347 -5.14 -6.70 3.37
N ALA A 348 -6.17 -7.54 3.56
CA ALA A 348 -6.30 -8.39 4.74
C ALA A 348 -5.27 -9.52 4.78
N ALA A 349 -5.01 -10.16 3.64
CA ALA A 349 -3.96 -11.17 3.53
C ALA A 349 -2.57 -10.56 3.81
N LEU A 350 -2.31 -9.34 3.32
CA LEU A 350 -1.09 -8.60 3.62
C LEU A 350 -0.97 -8.27 5.12
N ALA A 351 -2.07 -7.85 5.76
CA ALA A 351 -2.06 -7.55 7.19
C ALA A 351 -1.73 -8.80 8.01
N TRP A 352 -2.35 -9.93 7.66
CA TRP A 352 -2.04 -11.22 8.28
C TRP A 352 -0.57 -11.62 8.07
N ALA A 353 -0.04 -11.49 6.86
CA ALA A 353 1.35 -11.80 6.55
C ALA A 353 2.33 -10.92 7.35
N ALA A 354 2.02 -9.64 7.49
CA ALA A 354 2.78 -8.70 8.30
C ALA A 354 2.78 -9.10 9.78
N VAL A 355 1.61 -9.40 10.37
CA VAL A 355 1.51 -9.88 11.76
C VAL A 355 2.34 -11.15 11.96
N LYS A 356 2.20 -12.15 11.07
CA LYS A 356 2.97 -13.40 11.16
C LYS A 356 4.48 -13.18 11.02
N ARG A 357 4.90 -12.19 10.25
CA ARG A 357 6.31 -11.81 10.18
C ARG A 357 6.78 -11.22 11.51
N GLU A 358 6.04 -10.30 12.10
CA GLU A 358 6.41 -9.65 13.36
C GLU A 358 6.42 -10.63 14.55
N GLU A 359 5.44 -11.53 14.64
CA GLU A 359 5.41 -12.61 15.65
C GLU A 359 6.66 -13.51 15.56
N LYS A 360 7.08 -13.86 14.33
CA LYS A 360 8.28 -14.68 14.09
C LYS A 360 9.55 -13.94 14.46
N ILE A 361 9.67 -12.65 14.10
CA ILE A 361 10.82 -11.82 14.50
C ILE A 361 10.92 -11.76 16.02
N ALA A 362 9.81 -11.50 16.72
CA ALA A 362 9.78 -11.46 18.18
C ALA A 362 10.17 -12.81 18.81
N SER A 363 9.65 -13.92 18.27
CA SER A 363 9.98 -15.27 18.75
C SER A 363 11.47 -15.59 18.57
N ALA A 364 12.04 -15.25 17.42
CA ALA A 364 13.46 -15.44 17.13
C ALA A 364 14.36 -14.62 18.06
N GLN A 365 13.96 -13.38 18.38
CA GLN A 365 14.67 -12.53 19.34
C GLN A 365 14.62 -13.11 20.76
N ASN A 366 13.44 -13.56 21.21
CA ASN A 366 13.28 -14.16 22.53
C ASN A 366 14.15 -15.41 22.70
N ALA A 367 14.18 -16.31 21.70
CA ALA A 367 15.04 -17.48 21.71
C ALA A 367 16.53 -17.12 21.76
N LYS A 368 16.95 -16.10 21.02
CA LYS A 368 18.34 -15.61 21.03
C LYS A 368 18.72 -15.05 22.40
N ASN A 369 17.83 -14.33 23.06
CA ASN A 369 18.06 -13.77 24.39
C ASN A 369 18.12 -14.86 25.47
N ALA A 370 17.20 -15.84 25.43
CA ALA A 370 17.24 -16.98 26.34
C ALA A 370 18.56 -17.76 26.24
N ARG A 371 19.04 -18.03 25.02
CA ARG A 371 20.33 -18.71 24.83
C ARG A 371 21.52 -17.91 25.39
N LYS A 372 21.49 -16.58 25.33
CA LYS A 372 22.54 -15.73 25.92
C LYS A 372 22.56 -15.83 27.45
N LEU A 373 21.39 -15.83 28.08
CA LEU A 373 21.28 -15.97 29.54
C LEU A 373 21.81 -17.32 30.00
N THR A 374 21.41 -18.42 29.33
CA THR A 374 21.93 -19.76 29.65
C THR A 374 23.46 -19.86 29.48
N LEU A 375 24.03 -19.21 28.46
CA LEU A 375 25.49 -19.18 28.28
C LEU A 375 26.20 -18.37 29.36
N GLN A 376 25.60 -17.25 29.81
CA GLN A 376 26.15 -16.46 30.91
C GLN A 376 26.10 -17.22 32.25
N GLU A 377 25.00 -17.91 32.52
CA GLU A 377 24.86 -18.79 33.69
C GLU A 377 25.88 -19.94 33.66
N TYR A 378 26.11 -20.54 32.50
CA TYR A 378 27.11 -21.61 32.35
C TYR A 378 28.55 -21.13 32.56
N VAL A 379 28.90 -19.96 32.01
CA VAL A 379 30.23 -19.35 32.23
C VAL A 379 30.43 -19.03 33.71
N PHE A 380 29.43 -18.42 34.35
CA PHE A 380 29.50 -18.10 35.77
C PHE A 380 29.63 -19.36 36.65
N ALA A 381 28.89 -20.43 36.33
CA ALA A 381 28.99 -21.71 37.04
C ALA A 381 30.38 -22.37 36.87
N SER A 382 30.98 -22.27 35.67
CA SER A 382 32.32 -22.78 35.40
C SER A 382 33.40 -22.02 36.18
N ASP A 383 33.29 -20.70 36.27
CA ASP A 383 34.25 -19.87 37.02
C ASP A 383 34.15 -20.10 38.54
N CYS A 384 32.97 -20.42 39.06
CA CYS A 384 32.78 -20.82 40.46
C CYS A 384 33.31 -22.22 40.77
N ALA A 385 33.43 -23.12 39.79
CA ALA A 385 33.93 -24.48 40.01
C ALA A 385 35.46 -24.58 40.00
N HIS A 386 36.16 -23.53 39.55
CA HIS A 386 37.62 -23.48 39.45
C HIS A 386 38.30 -22.65 40.55
N ASN A 387 37.53 -22.06 41.45
CA ASN A 387 38.00 -21.46 42.70
C ASN A 387 37.62 -22.36 43.87
#